data_AF-A0A816CU67-F1
#
_entry.id   AF-A0A816CU67-F1
#
_cell.length_a   1.000
_cell.length_b   1.000
_cell.length_c   1.000
_cell.angle_alpha   90.00
_cell.angle_beta   90.00
_cell.angle_gamma   90.00
#
_symmetry.space_group_name_H-M   'P 1'
#
loop_
_entity.id
_entity.type
_entity.pdbx_description
1 polymer ?
#
loop_
_entity_poly.entity_id
_entity_poly.type
_entity_poly.pdbx_seq_one_letter_code
_entity_poly.pdbx_strand_id
1 'polypeptide(L)'
;MPNTALLISNYNSQPCEATFRLTRSMSGTFSSVVNFTTDQFLKRAGKLSILTGLENKSESGQSDCSLKFPKHHKRRRKAISLNNLTSSIGINLVTYNQIETTIHQAFDDAYKTLSKVDINTALEKKKITTINKVSSFIKKIEKN
;
A
#
# COMPACT_ATOMS: atom_id res chain seq x y z
N MET A 1 26.42 -19.57 -32.57
CA MET A 1 25.81 -18.33 -32.03
C MET A 1 26.32 -18.15 -30.61
N PRO A 2 26.91 -17.01 -30.24
CA PRO A 2 27.42 -16.82 -28.88
C PRO A 2 26.25 -16.84 -27.87
N ASN A 3 26.41 -17.57 -26.76
CA ASN A 3 25.37 -17.76 -25.74
C ASN A 3 24.83 -16.44 -25.14
N THR A 4 25.56 -15.33 -25.31
CA THR A 4 25.14 -13.98 -24.93
C THR A 4 23.97 -13.45 -25.77
N ALA A 5 23.81 -13.91 -27.01
CA ALA A 5 22.71 -13.51 -27.89
C ALA A 5 21.37 -14.16 -27.52
N LEU A 6 21.35 -15.21 -26.70
CA LEU A 6 20.12 -15.86 -26.22
C LEU A 6 19.47 -15.11 -25.04
N LEU A 7 20.18 -14.16 -24.43
CA LEU A 7 19.65 -13.27 -23.39
C LEU A 7 18.97 -12.04 -23.99
N ILE A 8 18.14 -12.22 -25.03
CA ILE A 8 17.28 -11.15 -25.56
C ILE A 8 16.46 -10.52 -24.43
N SER A 9 16.09 -11.33 -23.42
CA SER A 9 15.40 -10.88 -22.21
C SER A 9 16.11 -9.75 -21.45
N ASN A 10 17.44 -9.66 -21.54
CA ASN A 10 18.23 -8.62 -20.89
C ASN A 10 18.23 -7.31 -21.66
N TYR A 11 17.86 -7.33 -22.95
CA TYR A 11 17.74 -6.15 -23.82
C TYR A 11 16.29 -5.69 -24.00
N ASN A 12 15.37 -6.26 -23.24
CA ASN A 12 13.97 -5.84 -23.24
C ASN A 12 13.84 -4.42 -22.65
N SER A 13 12.81 -3.68 -23.05
CA SER A 13 12.50 -2.37 -22.46
C SER A 13 12.04 -2.46 -21.00
N GLN A 14 11.58 -3.64 -20.56
CA GLN A 14 10.96 -3.86 -19.25
C GLN A 14 11.93 -3.62 -18.07
N PRO A 15 13.18 -4.16 -18.04
CA PRO A 15 14.16 -3.83 -17.01
C PRO A 15 14.54 -2.33 -16.97
N CYS A 16 14.60 -1.68 -18.13
CA CYS A 16 14.89 -0.25 -18.22
C CYS A 16 13.77 0.59 -17.59
N GLU A 17 12.51 0.29 -17.94
CA GLU A 17 11.33 0.96 -17.35
C GLU A 17 11.20 0.68 -15.85
N ALA A 18 11.49 -0.55 -15.41
CA ALA A 18 11.51 -0.88 -13.99
C ALA A 18 12.53 -0.03 -13.22
N THR A 19 13.73 0.14 -13.78
CA THR A 19 14.79 0.98 -13.21
C THR A 19 14.35 2.45 -13.17
N PHE A 20 13.74 2.95 -14.25
CA PHE A 20 13.22 4.32 -14.33
C PHE A 20 12.12 4.59 -13.29
N ARG A 21 11.19 3.65 -13.12
CA ARG A 21 10.16 3.73 -12.07
C ARG A 21 10.76 3.74 -10.67
N LEU A 22 11.76 2.91 -10.42
CA LEU A 22 12.43 2.86 -9.13
C LEU A 22 13.16 4.17 -8.82
N THR A 23 13.93 4.72 -9.76
CA THR A 23 14.63 6.01 -9.55
C THR A 23 13.68 7.19 -9.38
N ARG A 24 12.50 7.15 -10.01
CA ARG A 24 11.40 8.12 -9.78
C ARG A 24 10.80 7.98 -8.38
N SER A 25 10.63 6.75 -7.90
CA SER A 25 10.11 6.46 -6.55
C SER A 25 11.07 6.81 -5.41
N MET A 26 12.35 7.07 -5.71
CA MET A 26 13.34 7.53 -4.73
C MET A 26 13.19 9.02 -4.36
N SER A 27 12.30 9.76 -5.02
CA SER A 27 11.97 11.12 -4.56
C SER A 27 11.33 11.05 -3.17
N GLY A 28 11.85 11.87 -2.24
CA GLY A 28 11.47 11.79 -0.82
C GLY A 28 10.01 12.16 -0.55
N THR A 29 9.56 11.91 0.69
CA THR A 29 8.17 12.14 1.16
C THR A 29 7.64 13.56 0.96
N PHE A 30 8.54 14.54 0.83
CA PHE A 30 8.21 15.96 0.63
C PHE A 30 8.44 16.45 -0.79
N SER A 31 8.79 15.56 -1.73
CA SER A 31 9.09 15.93 -3.11
C SER A 31 8.30 15.05 -4.09
N SER A 32 7.31 15.64 -4.73
CA SER A 32 6.62 15.09 -5.90
C SER A 32 7.41 15.31 -7.19
N VAL A 33 8.66 15.81 -7.10
CA VAL A 33 9.49 16.08 -8.27
C VAL A 33 9.87 14.76 -8.91
N VAL A 34 9.18 14.51 -10.00
CA VAL A 34 9.24 13.30 -10.80
C VAL A 34 10.13 13.45 -12.03
N ASN A 35 10.45 14.70 -12.39
CA ASN A 35 11.34 15.04 -13.49
C ASN A 35 12.73 15.28 -12.90
N PHE A 36 13.73 14.61 -13.47
CA PHE A 36 15.12 14.74 -13.06
C PHE A 36 16.01 14.79 -14.29
N THR A 37 17.14 15.50 -14.18
CA THR A 37 18.13 15.52 -15.26
C THR A 37 18.78 14.15 -15.43
N THR A 38 19.46 13.93 -16.55
CA THR A 38 20.22 12.69 -16.79
C THR A 38 21.29 12.45 -15.73
N ASP A 39 21.99 13.50 -15.28
CA ASP A 39 22.94 13.42 -14.16
C ASP A 39 22.26 12.96 -12.85
N GLN A 40 21.09 13.52 -12.54
CA GLN A 40 20.32 13.12 -11.37
C GLN A 40 19.80 11.68 -11.48
N PHE A 41 19.42 11.23 -12.69
CA PHE A 41 19.05 9.84 -12.95
C PHE A 41 20.22 8.90 -12.65
N LEU A 42 21.40 9.17 -13.20
CA LEU A 42 22.59 8.33 -13.01
C LEU A 42 22.99 8.24 -11.54
N LYS A 43 22.97 9.36 -10.81
CA LYS A 43 23.22 9.38 -9.35
C LYS A 43 22.22 8.52 -8.59
N ARG A 44 20.93 8.56 -8.97
CA ARG A 44 19.88 7.74 -8.34
C ARG A 44 20.01 6.26 -8.71
N ALA A 45 20.33 5.94 -9.95
CA ALA A 45 20.57 4.57 -10.42
C ALA A 45 21.77 3.94 -9.70
N GLY A 46 22.86 4.68 -9.50
CA GLY A 46 24.01 4.23 -8.72
C GLY A 46 23.68 4.00 -7.25
N LYS A 47 22.82 4.84 -6.64
CA LYS A 47 22.31 4.58 -5.29
C LYS A 47 21.46 3.31 -5.24
N LEU A 48 20.61 3.10 -6.24
CA LEU A 48 19.74 1.93 -6.34
C LEU A 48 20.56 0.63 -6.43
N SER A 49 21.64 0.61 -7.22
CA SER A 49 22.49 -0.59 -7.34
C SER A 49 23.16 -0.97 -6.03
N ILE A 50 23.60 0.01 -5.23
CA ILE A 50 24.15 -0.23 -3.89
C ILE A 50 23.08 -0.82 -2.97
N LEU A 51 21.88 -0.22 -2.94
CA LEU A 51 20.77 -0.71 -2.11
C LEU A 51 20.36 -2.14 -2.46
N THR A 52 20.22 -2.44 -3.75
CA THR A 52 19.92 -3.80 -4.23
C THR A 52 21.05 -4.77 -3.88
N GLY A 53 22.31 -4.34 -3.96
CA GLY A 53 23.46 -5.12 -3.51
C GLY A 53 23.41 -5.46 -2.02
N LEU A 54 23.03 -4.50 -1.18
CA LEU A 54 22.86 -4.71 0.27
C LEU A 54 21.68 -5.64 0.57
N GLU A 55 20.56 -5.48 -0.12
CA GLU A 55 19.37 -6.33 0.03
C GLU A 55 19.69 -7.79 -0.33
N ASN A 56 20.35 -8.02 -1.46
CA ASN A 56 20.71 -9.37 -1.91
C ASN A 56 21.73 -10.03 -0.97
N LYS A 57 22.71 -9.29 -0.44
CA LYS A 57 23.66 -9.78 0.57
C LYS A 57 22.98 -10.17 1.88
N SER A 58 21.90 -9.49 2.25
CA SER A 58 21.11 -9.84 3.45
C SER A 58 20.30 -11.14 3.29
N GLU A 59 19.98 -11.55 2.06
CA GLU A 59 19.21 -12.78 1.80
C GLU A 59 20.09 -14.04 1.68
N SER A 60 21.37 -13.89 1.30
CA SER A 60 22.26 -15.03 1.04
C SER A 60 22.90 -15.67 2.29
N GLY A 61 22.66 -15.14 3.49
CA GLY A 61 23.10 -15.76 4.76
C GLY A 61 24.63 -15.90 4.95
N GLN A 62 25.44 -15.41 4.02
CA GLN A 62 26.90 -15.53 4.01
C GLN A 62 27.58 -14.19 4.36
N SER A 63 27.39 -13.69 5.57
CA SER A 63 28.21 -12.58 6.06
C SER A 63 28.57 -12.75 7.53
N ASP A 64 29.87 -12.62 7.83
CA ASP A 64 30.48 -12.69 9.17
C ASP A 64 29.98 -11.59 10.13
N CYS A 65 29.11 -10.68 9.68
CA CYS A 65 28.47 -9.66 10.49
C CYS A 65 26.95 -9.74 10.36
N SER A 66 26.29 -10.06 11.48
CA SER A 66 24.83 -10.22 11.61
C SER A 66 24.09 -8.87 11.70
N LEU A 67 24.31 -7.97 10.74
CA LEU A 67 23.50 -6.75 10.64
C LEU A 67 22.18 -7.05 9.91
N LYS A 68 21.15 -7.44 10.68
CA LYS A 68 19.78 -7.58 10.18
C LYS A 68 19.03 -6.27 10.39
N PHE A 69 18.86 -5.50 9.33
CA PHE A 69 17.95 -4.36 9.37
C PHE A 69 16.50 -4.83 9.54
N PRO A 70 15.70 -4.20 10.42
CA PRO A 70 14.28 -4.50 10.52
C PRO A 70 13.59 -4.31 9.16
N LYS A 71 13.21 -5.42 8.53
CA LYS A 71 12.42 -5.40 7.29
C LYS A 71 10.99 -4.99 7.68
N HIS A 72 10.65 -3.73 7.49
CA HIS A 72 9.27 -3.26 7.65
C HIS A 72 8.34 -4.13 6.78
N HIS A 73 7.31 -4.75 7.36
CA HIS A 73 6.50 -5.85 6.79
C HIS A 73 5.71 -5.55 5.50
N LYS A 74 6.01 -4.47 4.77
CA LYS A 74 5.51 -4.24 3.41
C LYS A 74 6.30 -5.09 2.41
N ARG A 75 6.24 -6.42 2.55
CA ARG A 75 6.66 -7.32 1.47
C ARG A 75 5.76 -7.04 0.27
N ARG A 76 6.31 -6.36 -0.75
CA ARG A 76 5.81 -6.47 -2.12
C ARG A 76 5.75 -7.97 -2.39
N ARG A 77 4.56 -8.53 -2.59
CA ARG A 77 4.41 -9.95 -2.92
C ARG A 77 5.38 -10.23 -4.06
N LYS A 78 6.40 -11.08 -3.82
CA LYS A 78 7.32 -11.53 -4.88
C LYS A 78 6.40 -12.03 -6.01
N ALA A 79 6.61 -11.54 -7.23
CA ALA A 79 5.80 -11.90 -8.37
C ALA A 79 5.65 -13.43 -8.37
N ILE A 80 4.43 -13.88 -8.14
CA ILE A 80 4.14 -15.31 -8.08
C ILE A 80 4.52 -15.84 -9.45
N SER A 81 5.43 -16.83 -9.48
CA SER A 81 5.79 -17.53 -10.70
C SER A 81 4.51 -17.96 -11.40
N LEU A 82 4.28 -17.42 -12.60
CA LEU A 82 3.04 -17.58 -13.37
C LEU A 82 2.79 -19.02 -13.83
N ASN A 83 3.74 -19.92 -13.58
CA ASN A 83 3.70 -21.30 -14.06
C ASN A 83 2.91 -22.24 -13.14
N ASN A 84 2.52 -21.82 -11.93
CA ASN A 84 1.76 -22.65 -10.98
C ASN A 84 0.33 -22.16 -10.71
N LEU A 85 -0.21 -21.23 -11.50
CA LEU A 85 -1.52 -20.59 -11.27
C LEU A 85 -2.69 -21.21 -12.06
N THR A 86 -2.63 -22.50 -12.40
CA THR A 86 -3.77 -23.22 -13.00
C THR A 86 -4.73 -23.83 -11.98
N SER A 87 -4.50 -23.68 -10.67
CA SER A 87 -5.48 -24.05 -9.65
C SER A 87 -6.41 -22.87 -9.37
N SER A 88 -7.58 -22.88 -10.03
CA SER A 88 -8.82 -22.17 -9.68
C SER A 88 -8.65 -20.85 -8.94
N ILE A 89 -8.58 -19.73 -9.68
CA ILE A 89 -8.96 -18.43 -9.12
C ILE A 89 -10.44 -18.52 -8.79
N GLY A 90 -10.74 -18.92 -7.54
CA GLY A 90 -12.07 -18.81 -6.98
C GLY A 90 -12.43 -17.33 -6.93
N ILE A 91 -13.20 -16.88 -7.90
CA ILE A 91 -13.91 -15.61 -7.80
C ILE A 91 -14.80 -15.79 -6.57
N ASN A 92 -14.45 -15.16 -5.44
CA ASN A 92 -15.34 -15.06 -4.29
C ASN A 92 -16.52 -14.20 -4.75
N LEU A 93 -17.53 -14.86 -5.33
CA LEU A 93 -18.75 -14.23 -5.76
C LEU A 93 -19.47 -13.79 -4.49
N VAL A 94 -19.32 -12.50 -4.17
CA VAL A 94 -19.99 -11.87 -3.03
C VAL A 94 -21.49 -12.12 -3.19
N THR A 95 -22.04 -12.96 -2.32
CA THR A 95 -23.45 -13.35 -2.37
C THR A 95 -24.28 -12.23 -1.73
N TYR A 96 -25.54 -12.07 -2.16
CA TYR A 96 -26.47 -11.09 -1.60
C TYR A 96 -26.54 -11.16 -0.06
N ASN A 97 -26.60 -12.37 0.50
CA ASN A 97 -26.61 -12.60 1.94
C ASN A 97 -25.35 -12.08 2.65
N GLN A 98 -24.17 -12.14 2.00
CA GLN A 98 -22.93 -11.62 2.57
C GLN A 98 -22.94 -10.09 2.62
N ILE A 99 -23.53 -9.44 1.61
CA ILE A 99 -23.72 -7.98 1.59
C ILE A 99 -24.67 -7.58 2.71
N GLU A 100 -25.82 -8.24 2.83
CA GLU A 100 -26.82 -7.97 3.87
C GLU A 100 -26.23 -8.15 5.28
N THR A 101 -25.51 -9.25 5.51
CA THR A 101 -24.84 -9.51 6.79
C THR A 101 -23.81 -8.42 7.10
N THR A 102 -23.05 -7.98 6.10
CA THR A 102 -22.05 -6.91 6.26
C THR A 102 -22.70 -5.57 6.59
N ILE A 103 -23.83 -5.25 5.96
CA ILE A 103 -24.60 -4.03 6.25
C ILE A 103 -25.10 -4.04 7.70
N HIS A 104 -25.68 -5.15 8.14
CA HIS A 104 -26.14 -5.29 9.53
C HIS A 104 -25.01 -5.18 10.54
N GLN A 105 -23.88 -5.85 10.29
CA GLN A 105 -22.70 -5.75 11.16
C GLN A 105 -22.15 -4.32 11.25
N ALA A 106 -22.04 -3.63 10.12
CA ALA A 106 -21.58 -2.24 10.10
C ALA A 106 -22.52 -1.31 10.87
N PHE A 107 -23.82 -1.55 10.80
CA PHE A 107 -24.82 -0.80 11.56
C PHE A 107 -24.69 -1.04 13.07
N ASP A 108 -24.57 -2.29 13.49
CA ASP A 108 -24.41 -2.66 14.91
C ASP A 108 -23.11 -2.11 15.50
N ASP A 109 -22.01 -2.16 14.73
CA ASP A 109 -20.73 -1.60 15.13
C ASP A 109 -20.80 -0.07 15.27
N ALA A 110 -21.47 0.61 14.34
CA ALA A 110 -21.70 2.05 14.44
C ALA A 110 -22.53 2.39 15.68
N TYR A 111 -23.62 1.65 15.93
CA TYR A 111 -24.47 1.86 17.09
C TYR A 111 -23.72 1.63 18.41
N LYS A 112 -22.95 0.54 18.51
CA LYS A 112 -22.11 0.21 19.68
C LYS A 112 -21.01 1.24 19.90
N THR A 113 -20.46 1.80 18.83
CA THR A 113 -19.48 2.88 18.93
C THR A 113 -20.16 4.16 19.42
N LEU A 114 -21.33 4.50 18.87
CA LEU A 114 -22.10 5.67 19.26
C LEU A 114 -22.54 5.61 20.73
N SER A 115 -22.92 4.42 21.21
CA SER A 115 -23.31 4.20 22.61
C SER A 115 -22.13 4.36 23.57
N LYS A 116 -20.91 3.96 23.15
CA LYS A 116 -19.69 4.14 23.96
C LYS A 116 -19.24 5.59 24.06
N VAL A 117 -19.52 6.41 23.04
CA VAL A 117 -19.14 7.83 23.01
C VAL A 117 -20.20 8.71 23.68
N ASP A 118 -21.23 8.11 24.29
CA ASP A 118 -22.30 8.81 25.03
C ASP A 118 -23.01 9.89 24.19
N ILE A 119 -22.95 9.78 22.85
CA ILE A 119 -23.54 10.77 21.94
C ILE A 119 -25.06 10.75 22.08
N ASN A 120 -25.65 9.59 22.34
CA ASN A 120 -27.09 9.46 22.55
C ASN A 120 -27.55 10.23 23.80
N THR A 121 -26.82 10.13 24.92
CA THR A 121 -27.18 10.90 26.14
C THR A 121 -26.96 12.40 25.95
N ALA A 122 -25.96 12.82 25.18
CA ALA A 122 -25.73 14.21 24.82
C ALA A 122 -26.83 14.78 23.88
N LEU A 123 -27.32 13.96 22.93
CA LEU A 123 -28.39 14.33 22.00
C LEU A 123 -29.76 14.38 22.68
N GLU A 124 -30.05 13.43 23.57
CA GLU A 124 -31.28 13.40 24.39
C GLU A 124 -31.35 14.59 25.35
N LYS A 125 -30.25 14.92 26.04
CA LYS A 125 -30.15 16.13 26.89
C LYS A 125 -30.43 17.40 26.10
N LYS A 126 -30.09 17.45 24.80
CA LYS A 126 -30.33 18.59 23.91
C LYS A 126 -31.63 18.50 23.10
N LYS A 127 -32.47 17.47 23.32
CA LYS A 127 -33.73 17.22 22.59
C LYS A 127 -33.56 17.22 21.06
N ILE A 128 -32.44 16.70 20.57
CA ILE A 128 -32.12 16.64 19.14
C ILE A 128 -32.62 15.31 18.60
N THR A 129 -33.90 15.25 18.23
CA THR A 129 -34.57 14.02 17.76
C THR A 129 -34.60 13.87 16.24
N THR A 130 -34.14 14.89 15.48
CA THR A 130 -34.27 14.93 14.02
C THR A 130 -32.90 15.07 13.36
N ILE A 131 -32.66 14.33 12.27
CA ILE A 131 -31.39 14.34 11.50
C ILE A 131 -30.95 15.76 11.13
N ASN A 132 -31.87 16.62 10.72
CA ASN A 132 -31.57 18.02 10.37
C ASN A 132 -31.00 18.81 11.56
N LYS A 133 -31.49 18.53 12.77
CA LYS A 133 -31.00 19.18 13.99
C LYS A 133 -29.61 18.65 14.38
N VAL A 134 -29.37 17.35 14.22
CA VAL A 134 -28.04 16.73 14.43
C VAL A 134 -27.00 17.36 13.49
N SER A 135 -27.31 17.47 12.20
CA SER A 135 -26.42 18.07 11.21
C SER A 135 -26.09 19.53 11.54
N SER A 136 -27.08 20.31 11.97
CA SER A 136 -26.87 21.70 12.38
C SER A 136 -26.02 21.83 13.67
N PHE A 137 -26.10 20.84 14.56
CA PHE A 137 -25.34 20.81 15.80
C PHE A 137 -23.86 20.51 15.55
N ILE A 138 -23.56 19.52 14.70
CA ILE A 138 -22.19 19.18 14.30
C ILE A 138 -21.52 20.36 13.59
N LYS A 139 -22.23 21.02 12.65
CA LYS A 139 -21.72 22.22 11.95
C LYS A 139 -21.40 23.40 12.88
N LYS A 140 -22.03 23.48 14.05
CA LYS A 140 -21.73 24.51 15.06
C LYS A 140 -20.51 24.16 15.89
N ILE A 141 -20.26 22.87 16.13
CA ILE A 141 -19.06 22.42 16.86
C ILE A 141 -17.80 22.67 16.02
N GLU A 142 -17.83 22.44 14.70
CA GLU A 142 -16.68 22.65 13.81
C GLU A 142 -16.24 24.13 13.65
N LYS A 143 -17.07 25.09 14.10
CA LYS A 143 -16.80 26.53 13.98
C LYS A 143 -16.26 27.18 15.26
N ASN A 144 -16.19 26.43 16.36
CA ASN A 144 -15.59 26.85 17.62
C ASN A 144 -14.27 26.10 17.83
#